data_AF-A0A4R8QJ07-F1
#
_entry.id   AF-A0A4R8QJ07-F1
#
_cell.length_a   1.000
_cell.length_b   1.000
_cell.length_c   1.000
_cell.angle_alpha   90.00
_cell.angle_beta   90.00
_cell.angle_gamma   90.00
#
_symmetry.space_group_name_H-M   'P 1'
#
loop_
_entity.id
_entity.type
_entity.pdbx_description
1 polymer ?
#
loop_
_entity_poly.entity_id
_entity_poly.type
_entity_poly.pdbx_seq_one_letter_code
_entity_poly.pdbx_strand_id
1 'polypeptide(L)'
;MSPRTVRVACTQAEPAWLDLPAAVAKTCHLIAEASSRGAQLVAFPECWIPGYPLWIWSRPLDFDLNLACWEHIQPLLKFNTIAQREEIHVAAWPSLTPHSGGGPDMWSMSAEGCQTLSRTYAIEANAFVLHCTAVVSSKGVEVHGTAGGAIMNAPGGGSSAIFGPDGRRLTEPVDDTAETILYADLDMDAIHRTEMFADCTGHYSRPDLMRLVVDGDIKTAVLSHGDAERDATDDETALVV
;
A
#
# COMPACT_ATOMS: atom_id res chain seq x y z
N MET A 1 -5.87 -27.73 16.37
CA MET A 1 -4.58 -27.02 16.28
C MET A 1 -4.77 -25.65 16.90
N SER A 2 -3.78 -25.12 17.61
CA SER A 2 -3.81 -23.71 18.02
C SER A 2 -3.73 -22.82 16.78
N PRO A 3 -4.49 -21.71 16.71
CA PRO A 3 -4.48 -20.83 15.54
C PRO A 3 -3.08 -20.28 15.28
N ARG A 4 -2.71 -20.18 14.00
CA ARG A 4 -1.45 -19.56 13.57
C ARG A 4 -1.56 -18.05 13.75
N THR A 5 -1.01 -17.51 14.83
CA THR A 5 -1.00 -16.07 15.09
C THR A 5 0.30 -15.44 14.61
N VAL A 6 0.21 -14.34 13.86
CA VAL A 6 1.36 -13.51 13.45
C VAL A 6 1.18 -12.11 14.02
N ARG A 7 2.16 -11.60 14.78
CA ARG A 7 2.13 -10.22 15.29
C ARG A 7 2.76 -9.27 14.29
N VAL A 8 2.08 -8.21 13.92
CA VAL A 8 2.56 -7.24 12.91
C VAL A 8 2.58 -5.81 13.47
N ALA A 9 3.37 -4.95 12.81
CA ALA A 9 3.51 -3.53 13.10
C ALA A 9 3.33 -2.70 11.82
N CYS A 10 2.46 -1.68 11.86
CA CYS A 10 2.35 -0.66 10.81
C CYS A 10 2.79 0.68 11.39
N THR A 11 3.76 1.33 10.76
CA THR A 11 4.31 2.60 11.26
C THR A 11 3.51 3.78 10.73
N GLN A 12 3.14 4.69 11.63
CA GLN A 12 2.69 6.04 11.34
C GLN A 12 3.78 6.99 11.82
N ALA A 13 4.64 7.44 10.91
CA ALA A 13 5.80 8.23 11.29
C ALA A 13 6.10 9.29 10.23
N GLU A 14 6.77 10.36 10.65
CA GLU A 14 7.33 11.36 9.73
C GLU A 14 8.70 10.88 9.23
N PRO A 15 8.98 10.82 7.91
CA PRO A 15 10.29 10.41 7.42
C PRO A 15 11.36 11.45 7.76
N ALA A 16 12.63 11.03 7.76
CA ALA A 16 13.73 11.98 7.83
C ALA A 16 13.91 12.65 6.46
N TRP A 17 13.12 13.70 6.22
CA TRP A 17 12.97 14.36 4.93
C TRP A 17 14.29 14.60 4.20
N LEU A 18 14.44 13.91 3.06
CA LEU A 18 15.54 14.10 2.10
C LEU A 18 16.94 13.86 2.68
N ASP A 19 17.01 13.19 3.83
CA ASP A 19 18.25 12.81 4.50
C ASP A 19 18.31 11.28 4.55
N LEU A 20 18.98 10.67 3.56
CA LEU A 20 19.09 9.23 3.43
C LEU A 20 19.74 8.57 4.67
N PRO A 21 20.92 9.02 5.16
CA PRO A 21 21.50 8.46 6.39
C PRO A 21 20.56 8.53 7.60
N ALA A 22 19.89 9.67 7.82
CA ALA A 22 18.96 9.81 8.93
C ALA A 22 17.70 8.95 8.76
N ALA A 23 17.18 8.80 7.54
CA ALA A 23 16.04 7.96 7.23
C ALA A 23 16.35 6.49 7.49
N VAL A 24 17.53 6.02 7.07
CA VAL A 24 18.00 4.65 7.37
C VAL A 24 18.13 4.44 8.88
N ALA A 25 18.73 5.39 9.61
CA ALA A 25 18.86 5.31 11.06
C ALA A 25 17.49 5.25 11.77
N LYS A 26 16.53 6.11 11.38
CA LYS A 26 15.16 6.09 11.91
C LYS A 26 14.45 4.78 11.61
N THR A 27 14.63 4.24 10.40
CA THR A 27 14.07 2.95 9.99
C THR A 27 14.59 1.82 10.88
N CYS A 28 15.91 1.72 11.09
CA CYS A 28 16.50 0.72 11.96
C CYS A 28 15.98 0.82 13.40
N HIS A 29 15.80 2.04 13.92
CA HIS A 29 15.24 2.26 15.25
C HIS A 29 13.79 1.76 15.36
N LEU A 30 12.93 2.09 14.39
CA LEU A 30 11.54 1.64 14.37
C LEU A 30 11.41 0.12 14.22
N ILE A 31 12.28 -0.52 13.42
CA ILE A 31 12.36 -1.99 13.33
C ILE A 31 12.75 -2.59 14.68
N ALA A 32 13.75 -2.04 15.36
CA ALA A 32 14.20 -2.52 16.66
C ALA A 32 13.10 -2.37 17.73
N GLU A 33 12.38 -1.24 17.74
CA GLU A 33 11.24 -1.04 18.64
C GLU A 33 10.13 -2.07 18.37
N ALA A 34 9.71 -2.22 17.11
CA ALA A 34 8.65 -3.16 16.76
C ALA A 34 9.04 -4.61 17.11
N SER A 35 10.28 -5.00 16.83
CA SER A 35 10.83 -6.32 17.18
C SER A 35 10.86 -6.55 18.70
N SER A 36 11.21 -5.53 19.50
CA SER A 36 11.19 -5.62 20.97
C SER A 36 9.80 -5.89 21.53
N ARG A 37 8.74 -5.52 20.79
CA ARG A 37 7.34 -5.80 21.11
C ARG A 37 6.79 -7.07 20.42
N GLY A 38 7.66 -7.89 19.85
CA GLY A 38 7.34 -9.18 19.26
C GLY A 38 6.77 -9.12 17.85
N ALA A 39 6.84 -7.99 17.15
CA ALA A 39 6.41 -7.91 15.76
C ALA A 39 7.32 -8.77 14.86
N GLN A 40 6.69 -9.54 13.96
CA GLN A 40 7.35 -10.41 12.98
C GLN A 40 7.38 -9.78 11.58
N LEU A 41 6.56 -8.75 11.34
CA LEU A 41 6.52 -7.93 10.13
C LEU A 41 6.35 -6.47 10.52
N VAL A 42 7.08 -5.57 9.86
CA VAL A 42 6.99 -4.12 10.04
C VAL A 42 6.79 -3.47 8.68
N ALA A 43 5.75 -2.66 8.52
CA ALA A 43 5.43 -1.95 7.28
C ALA A 43 5.59 -0.44 7.45
N PHE A 44 6.06 0.23 6.38
CA PHE A 44 6.37 1.65 6.34
C PHE A 44 5.52 2.41 5.31
N PRO A 45 5.35 3.74 5.45
CA PRO A 45 4.61 4.57 4.49
C PRO A 45 5.25 4.64 3.09
N GLU A 46 4.49 5.17 2.14
CA GLU A 46 4.94 5.34 0.76
C GLU A 46 6.20 6.22 0.66
N CYS A 47 7.16 5.79 -0.18
CA CYS A 47 8.45 6.45 -0.38
C CYS A 47 9.17 6.82 0.93
N TRP A 48 9.05 5.99 1.98
CA TRP A 48 9.58 6.26 3.32
C TRP A 48 11.06 6.66 3.38
N ILE A 49 11.91 6.08 2.52
CA ILE A 49 13.34 6.40 2.45
C ILE A 49 13.64 7.15 1.14
N PRO A 50 14.09 8.42 1.18
CA PRO A 50 14.29 9.31 2.33
C PRO A 50 13.04 10.15 2.69
N GLY A 51 11.86 9.75 2.23
CA GLY A 51 10.60 10.45 2.46
C GLY A 51 9.90 10.77 1.14
N TYR A 52 8.56 10.75 1.16
CA TYR A 52 7.75 11.01 -0.01
C TYR A 52 7.98 12.44 -0.53
N PRO A 53 8.45 12.62 -1.77
CA PRO A 53 8.67 13.95 -2.33
C PRO A 53 7.32 14.63 -2.56
N LEU A 54 6.85 15.44 -1.61
CA LEU A 54 5.50 16.04 -1.66
C LEU A 54 5.23 16.85 -2.95
N TRP A 55 6.27 17.34 -3.62
CA TRP A 55 6.21 18.06 -4.90
C TRP A 55 6.05 17.16 -6.14
N ILE A 56 6.07 15.82 -6.00
CA ILE A 56 6.05 14.86 -7.10
C ILE A 56 4.79 14.93 -7.96
N TRP A 57 3.67 15.42 -7.41
CA TRP A 57 2.45 15.72 -8.18
C TRP A 57 2.65 16.79 -9.28
N SER A 58 3.88 17.30 -9.44
CA SER A 58 4.32 18.14 -10.57
C SER A 58 5.06 17.38 -11.69
N ARG A 59 5.35 16.06 -11.58
CA ARG A 59 6.07 15.23 -12.58
C ARG A 59 5.75 13.71 -12.48
N PRO A 60 5.78 12.93 -13.58
CA PRO A 60 5.53 11.47 -13.53
C PRO A 60 6.81 10.67 -13.24
N LEU A 61 6.78 9.73 -12.27
CA LEU A 61 7.75 8.61 -12.10
C LEU A 61 7.27 7.64 -11.00
N ASP A 62 7.27 6.33 -11.29
CA ASP A 62 7.01 5.25 -10.32
C ASP A 62 8.21 4.28 -10.21
N PHE A 63 8.38 3.66 -9.04
CA PHE A 63 9.39 2.63 -8.72
C PHE A 63 8.71 1.34 -8.20
N ASP A 64 9.37 0.19 -8.39
CA ASP A 64 8.90 -1.12 -7.93
C ASP A 64 8.63 -1.18 -6.41
N LEU A 65 7.35 -1.19 -6.05
CA LEU A 65 6.83 -1.48 -4.72
C LEU A 65 5.65 -2.46 -4.84
N ASN A 66 5.22 -3.04 -3.72
CA ASN A 66 3.83 -3.50 -3.63
C ASN A 66 2.90 -2.29 -3.85
N LEU A 67 1.63 -2.54 -4.21
CA LEU A 67 0.69 -1.47 -4.62
C LEU A 67 0.81 -0.23 -3.71
N ALA A 68 1.15 0.89 -4.31
CA ALA A 68 1.30 2.18 -3.65
C ALA A 68 0.21 3.15 -4.13
N CYS A 69 -0.31 3.96 -3.22
CA CYS A 69 -1.23 5.05 -3.53
C CYS A 69 -2.37 4.62 -4.49
N TRP A 70 -2.38 5.13 -5.73
CA TRP A 70 -3.42 4.88 -6.72
C TRP A 70 -3.31 3.53 -7.45
N GLU A 71 -2.28 2.74 -7.23
CA GLU A 71 -2.26 1.37 -7.75
C GLU A 71 -3.39 0.52 -7.13
N HIS A 72 -3.87 0.90 -5.93
CA HIS A 72 -5.03 0.30 -5.28
C HIS A 72 -6.37 0.54 -6.01
N ILE A 73 -6.42 1.37 -7.05
CA ILE A 73 -7.61 1.52 -7.91
C ILE A 73 -7.46 0.80 -9.25
N GLN A 74 -6.31 0.18 -9.55
CA GLN A 74 -6.06 -0.50 -10.82
C GLN A 74 -6.56 -1.95 -10.75
N PRO A 75 -7.75 -2.28 -11.29
CA PRO A 75 -8.38 -3.58 -11.08
C PRO A 75 -7.54 -4.76 -11.59
N LEU A 76 -6.78 -4.57 -12.67
CA LEU A 76 -5.94 -5.63 -13.24
C LEU A 76 -4.69 -5.89 -12.40
N LEU A 77 -4.07 -4.83 -11.83
CA LEU A 77 -2.94 -4.98 -10.92
C LEU A 77 -3.38 -5.67 -9.64
N LYS A 78 -4.51 -5.24 -9.03
CA LYS A 78 -5.09 -5.93 -7.87
C LYS A 78 -5.35 -7.40 -8.18
N PHE A 79 -6.03 -7.70 -9.28
CA PHE A 79 -6.37 -9.08 -9.61
C PHE A 79 -5.12 -9.96 -9.81
N ASN A 80 -4.08 -9.43 -10.45
CA ASN A 80 -2.80 -10.12 -10.56
C ASN A 80 -2.17 -10.40 -9.18
N THR A 81 -2.15 -9.42 -8.28
CA THR A 81 -1.61 -9.59 -6.92
C THR A 81 -2.44 -10.58 -6.11
N ILE A 82 -3.77 -10.48 -6.14
CA ILE A 82 -4.68 -11.40 -5.44
C ILE A 82 -4.50 -12.85 -5.94
N ALA A 83 -4.31 -13.03 -7.25
CA ALA A 83 -4.10 -14.36 -7.84
C ALA A 83 -2.82 -15.04 -7.34
N GLN A 84 -1.85 -14.27 -6.83
CA GLN A 84 -0.63 -14.78 -6.19
C GLN A 84 -0.84 -15.22 -4.73
N ARG A 85 -2.07 -15.13 -4.20
CA ARG A 85 -2.48 -15.61 -2.86
C ARG A 85 -1.70 -14.95 -1.71
N GLU A 86 -1.54 -13.62 -1.79
CA GLU A 86 -0.98 -12.89 -0.67
C GLU A 86 -1.89 -13.00 0.57
N GLU A 87 -1.30 -13.27 1.73
CA GLU A 87 -2.03 -13.36 2.99
C GLU A 87 -2.04 -12.03 3.75
N ILE A 88 -1.01 -11.21 3.52
CA ILE A 88 -0.78 -9.94 4.18
C ILE A 88 -0.32 -8.94 3.12
N HIS A 89 -1.17 -7.95 2.86
CA HIS A 89 -0.92 -6.88 1.91
C HIS A 89 -0.46 -5.61 2.64
N VAL A 90 0.58 -4.97 2.13
CA VAL A 90 1.05 -3.67 2.63
C VAL A 90 0.55 -2.58 1.68
N ALA A 91 -0.41 -1.80 2.14
CA ALA A 91 -0.96 -0.67 1.42
C ALA A 91 -0.23 0.60 1.86
N ALA A 92 0.74 1.03 1.05
CA ALA A 92 1.53 2.22 1.31
C ALA A 92 0.83 3.47 0.75
N TRP A 93 0.59 4.45 1.61
CA TRP A 93 -0.06 5.71 1.27
C TRP A 93 0.81 6.90 1.70
N PRO A 94 0.61 8.08 1.08
CA PRO A 94 1.25 9.30 1.53
C PRO A 94 0.54 9.81 2.80
N SER A 95 0.73 11.08 3.14
CA SER A 95 -0.07 11.74 4.17
C SER A 95 -1.49 11.97 3.65
N LEU A 96 -2.50 11.59 4.45
CA LEU A 96 -3.91 11.60 4.07
C LEU A 96 -4.74 12.35 5.12
N THR A 97 -5.30 13.49 4.73
CA THR A 97 -6.13 14.30 5.62
C THR A 97 -7.58 13.82 5.63
N PRO A 98 -8.30 13.93 6.77
CA PRO A 98 -9.74 13.69 6.82
C PRO A 98 -10.50 14.56 5.80
N HIS A 99 -11.57 14.02 5.24
CA HIS A 99 -12.43 14.77 4.33
C HIS A 99 -13.10 15.93 5.07
N SER A 100 -13.17 17.11 4.44
CA SER A 100 -13.73 18.30 5.07
C SER A 100 -15.25 18.25 5.29
N GLY A 101 -15.94 17.25 4.71
CA GLY A 101 -17.38 17.02 4.85
C GLY A 101 -18.26 17.84 3.90
N GLY A 102 -17.72 18.86 3.23
CA GLY A 102 -18.46 19.68 2.27
C GLY A 102 -17.63 20.74 1.53
N GLY A 103 -16.31 20.73 1.73
CA GLY A 103 -15.36 21.55 1.00
C GLY A 103 -15.05 20.99 -0.41
N PRO A 104 -14.11 21.62 -1.13
CA PRO A 104 -13.78 21.27 -2.50
C PRO A 104 -12.84 20.06 -2.63
N ASP A 105 -12.34 19.53 -1.51
CA ASP A 105 -11.51 18.32 -1.48
C ASP A 105 -12.29 17.09 -1.93
N MET A 106 -11.58 16.17 -2.59
CA MET A 106 -12.18 14.96 -3.14
C MET A 106 -12.21 13.86 -2.08
N TRP A 107 -13.37 13.24 -1.85
CA TRP A 107 -13.50 12.10 -0.94
C TRP A 107 -12.49 10.99 -1.24
N SER A 108 -12.25 10.67 -2.51
CA SER A 108 -11.30 9.62 -2.89
C SER A 108 -9.87 9.89 -2.42
N MET A 109 -9.51 11.15 -2.18
CA MET A 109 -8.18 11.59 -1.73
C MET A 109 -8.09 11.78 -0.21
N SER A 110 -9.16 11.50 0.52
CA SER A 110 -9.19 11.66 1.97
C SER A 110 -8.72 10.39 2.69
N ALA A 111 -8.42 10.55 3.98
CA ALA A 111 -8.21 9.44 4.91
C ALA A 111 -9.30 8.36 4.79
N GLU A 112 -10.57 8.76 4.80
CA GLU A 112 -11.71 7.86 4.71
C GLU A 112 -11.81 7.18 3.34
N GLY A 113 -11.57 7.92 2.25
CA GLY A 113 -11.60 7.38 0.90
C GLY A 113 -10.52 6.31 0.70
N CYS A 114 -9.28 6.63 1.03
CA CYS A 114 -8.15 5.70 0.88
C CYS A 114 -8.26 4.50 1.84
N GLN A 115 -8.73 4.69 3.07
CA GLN A 115 -9.04 3.56 3.95
C GLN A 115 -10.16 2.68 3.37
N THR A 116 -11.15 3.26 2.70
CA THR A 116 -12.19 2.48 2.01
C THR A 116 -11.56 1.59 0.94
N LEU A 117 -10.61 2.11 0.14
CA LEU A 117 -9.88 1.32 -0.84
C LEU A 117 -9.10 0.17 -0.20
N SER A 118 -8.37 0.43 0.88
CA SER A 118 -7.65 -0.62 1.62
C SER A 118 -8.58 -1.67 2.23
N ARG A 119 -9.76 -1.27 2.71
CA ARG A 119 -10.77 -2.21 3.26
C ARG A 119 -11.41 -3.04 2.16
N THR A 120 -11.72 -2.43 1.02
CA THR A 120 -12.23 -3.13 -0.16
C THR A 120 -11.19 -4.14 -0.63
N TYR A 121 -9.91 -3.76 -0.69
CA TYR A 121 -8.83 -4.66 -1.02
C TYR A 121 -8.77 -5.87 -0.07
N ALA A 122 -8.84 -5.64 1.24
CA ALA A 122 -8.83 -6.71 2.24
C ALA A 122 -9.95 -7.75 1.98
N ILE A 123 -11.14 -7.26 1.63
CA ILE A 123 -12.31 -8.10 1.32
C ILE A 123 -12.13 -8.86 0.00
N GLU A 124 -11.69 -8.17 -1.05
CA GLU A 124 -11.49 -8.77 -2.38
C GLU A 124 -10.39 -9.83 -2.38
N ALA A 125 -9.30 -9.57 -1.65
CA ALA A 125 -8.12 -10.42 -1.56
C ALA A 125 -8.23 -11.52 -0.50
N ASN A 126 -9.21 -11.41 0.41
CA ASN A 126 -9.26 -12.19 1.66
C ASN A 126 -7.96 -12.10 2.47
N ALA A 127 -7.27 -10.96 2.41
CA ALA A 127 -5.96 -10.75 3.02
C ALA A 127 -6.04 -9.74 4.17
N PHE A 128 -5.09 -9.81 5.11
CA PHE A 128 -4.89 -8.71 6.04
C PHE A 128 -4.28 -7.52 5.30
N VAL A 129 -4.72 -6.30 5.59
CA VAL A 129 -4.16 -5.09 4.96
C VAL A 129 -3.54 -4.20 6.04
N LEU A 130 -2.25 -3.88 5.87
CA LEU A 130 -1.54 -2.86 6.62
C LEU A 130 -1.61 -1.55 5.84
N HIS A 131 -2.54 -0.67 6.22
CA HIS A 131 -2.69 0.66 5.64
C HIS A 131 -1.76 1.62 6.37
N CYS A 132 -0.64 1.99 5.75
CA CYS A 132 0.38 2.82 6.39
C CYS A 132 0.49 4.18 5.71
N THR A 133 0.52 5.24 6.51
CA THR A 133 0.51 6.66 6.08
C THR A 133 1.61 7.44 6.78
N ALA A 134 2.13 8.45 6.08
CA ALA A 134 3.12 9.36 6.64
C ALA A 134 2.45 10.47 7.47
N VAL A 135 3.12 10.92 8.52
CA VAL A 135 2.73 12.15 9.25
C VAL A 135 3.56 13.31 8.71
N VAL A 136 2.92 14.45 8.48
CA VAL A 136 3.60 15.70 8.11
C VAL A 136 3.58 16.63 9.31
N SER A 137 4.75 17.10 9.75
CA SER A 137 4.83 18.16 10.76
C SER A 137 4.91 19.55 10.12
N SER A 138 4.86 20.62 10.93
CA SER A 138 5.13 21.99 10.45
C SER A 138 6.49 22.12 9.76
N LYS A 139 7.49 21.36 10.23
CA LYS A 139 8.81 21.30 9.60
C LYS A 139 8.72 20.65 8.22
N GLY A 140 7.95 19.57 8.08
CA GLY A 140 7.68 18.93 6.78
C GLY A 140 7.09 19.92 5.78
N VAL A 141 6.08 20.69 6.19
CA VAL A 141 5.46 21.74 5.37
C VAL A 141 6.48 22.81 4.94
N GLU A 142 7.32 23.29 5.87
CA GLU A 142 8.33 24.31 5.59
C GLU A 142 9.39 23.82 4.60
N VAL A 143 9.97 22.64 4.86
CA VAL A 143 11.03 22.05 4.02
C VAL A 143 10.57 21.85 2.58
N HIS A 144 9.29 21.49 2.39
CA HIS A 144 8.73 21.23 1.07
C HIS A 144 8.07 22.46 0.44
N GLY A 145 7.96 23.57 1.17
CA GLY A 145 7.31 24.79 0.70
C GLY A 145 5.83 24.60 0.34
N THR A 146 5.13 23.69 1.01
CA THR A 146 3.72 23.34 0.68
C THR A 146 2.70 24.25 1.35
N ALA A 147 3.13 25.19 2.19
CA ALA A 147 2.25 26.13 2.87
C ALA A 147 1.37 26.91 1.87
N GLY A 148 0.06 26.87 2.07
CA GLY A 148 -0.92 27.51 1.17
C GLY A 148 -1.18 26.75 -0.15
N GLY A 149 -0.56 25.59 -0.35
CA GLY A 149 -0.86 24.68 -1.46
C GLY A 149 -2.21 23.97 -1.28
N ALA A 150 -2.60 23.14 -2.25
CA ALA A 150 -3.90 22.45 -2.21
C ALA A 150 -3.91 21.16 -1.37
N ILE A 151 -2.75 20.53 -1.17
CA ILE A 151 -2.60 19.19 -0.58
C ILE A 151 -1.37 19.19 0.33
N MET A 152 -1.40 18.43 1.44
CA MET A 152 -0.27 18.26 2.38
C MET A 152 0.38 19.59 2.79
N ASN A 153 -0.48 20.59 3.05
CA ASN A 153 -0.12 21.98 3.30
C ASN A 153 -0.12 22.36 4.80
N ALA A 154 -0.49 21.41 5.66
CA ALA A 154 -0.68 21.59 7.08
C ALA A 154 -0.20 20.33 7.84
N PRO A 155 0.13 20.45 9.14
CA PRO A 155 0.49 19.30 9.95
C PRO A 155 -0.65 18.27 10.05
N GLY A 156 -0.29 16.99 10.09
CA GLY A 156 -1.21 15.87 10.28
C GLY A 156 -1.11 14.81 9.18
N GLY A 157 -2.26 14.26 8.83
CA GLY A 157 -2.46 13.28 7.77
C GLY A 157 -2.00 11.85 8.08
N GLY A 158 -1.70 11.55 9.34
CA GLY A 158 -1.68 10.18 9.84
C GLY A 158 -3.08 9.56 9.79
N SER A 159 -3.18 8.39 9.19
CA SER A 159 -4.42 7.62 9.06
C SER A 159 -4.21 6.12 9.11
N SER A 160 -3.09 5.68 9.67
CA SER A 160 -2.66 4.28 9.59
C SER A 160 -3.63 3.34 10.32
N ALA A 161 -3.81 2.14 9.78
CA ALA A 161 -4.73 1.14 10.30
C ALA A 161 -4.36 -0.28 9.85
N ILE A 162 -4.83 -1.27 10.60
CA ILE A 162 -4.74 -2.68 10.19
C ILE A 162 -6.17 -3.20 9.97
N PHE A 163 -6.41 -3.83 8.82
CA PHE A 163 -7.69 -4.42 8.46
C PHE A 163 -7.58 -5.95 8.35
N GLY A 164 -8.62 -6.64 8.83
CA GLY A 164 -8.77 -8.09 8.65
C GLY A 164 -9.30 -8.46 7.26
N PRO A 165 -9.23 -9.75 6.88
CA PRO A 165 -9.73 -10.28 5.60
C PRO A 165 -11.20 -10.01 5.27
N ASP A 166 -12.01 -9.65 6.25
CA ASP A 166 -13.40 -9.26 6.07
C ASP A 166 -13.60 -7.72 6.05
N GLY A 167 -12.50 -6.97 5.99
CA GLY A 167 -12.50 -5.51 5.98
C GLY A 167 -12.77 -4.85 7.34
N ARG A 168 -12.83 -5.62 8.44
CA ARG A 168 -12.94 -5.02 9.79
C ARG A 168 -11.62 -4.37 10.19
N ARG A 169 -11.69 -3.24 10.90
CA ARG A 169 -10.52 -2.62 11.51
C ARG A 169 -10.09 -3.42 12.76
N LEU A 170 -8.80 -3.68 12.91
CA LEU A 170 -8.19 -4.43 14.02
C LEU A 170 -7.42 -3.55 15.01
N THR A 171 -7.25 -2.26 14.68
CA THR A 171 -6.54 -1.28 15.51
C THR A 171 -7.47 -0.15 15.91
N GLU A 172 -7.18 0.49 17.04
CA GLU A 172 -7.87 1.73 17.40
C GLU A 172 -7.44 2.90 16.49
N PRO A 173 -8.30 3.89 16.25
CA PRO A 173 -7.91 5.14 15.61
C PRO A 173 -6.81 5.85 16.41
N VAL A 174 -5.90 6.50 15.70
CA VAL A 174 -4.84 7.33 16.26
C VAL A 174 -5.04 8.75 15.76
N ASP A 175 -4.66 9.72 16.59
CA ASP A 175 -4.56 11.12 16.18
C ASP A 175 -3.69 11.28 14.93
N ASP A 176 -4.11 12.13 14.01
CA ASP A 176 -3.48 12.27 12.69
C ASP A 176 -2.14 13.02 12.74
N THR A 177 -1.82 13.66 13.86
CA THR A 177 -0.52 14.31 14.10
C THR A 177 0.46 13.44 14.91
N ALA A 178 0.00 12.31 15.45
CA ALA A 178 0.83 11.48 16.32
C ALA A 178 1.71 10.52 15.52
N GLU A 179 3.01 10.50 15.83
CA GLU A 179 3.90 9.42 15.40
C GLU A 179 3.74 8.20 16.31
N THR A 180 3.44 7.03 15.75
CA THR A 180 3.25 5.80 16.51
C THR A 180 3.45 4.55 15.65
N ILE A 181 3.47 3.40 16.30
CA ILE A 181 3.40 2.09 15.66
C ILE A 181 2.11 1.41 16.09
N LEU A 182 1.27 1.05 15.13
CA LEU A 182 0.04 0.29 15.37
C LEU A 182 0.37 -1.20 15.33
N TYR A 183 -0.13 -1.95 16.31
CA TYR A 183 0.11 -3.39 16.46
C TYR A 183 -1.21 -4.16 16.40
N ALA A 184 -1.19 -5.33 15.77
CA ALA A 184 -2.28 -6.30 15.83
C ALA A 184 -1.72 -7.73 15.82
N ASP A 185 -2.43 -8.64 16.49
CA ASP A 185 -2.19 -10.08 16.43
C ASP A 185 -3.15 -10.66 15.38
N LEU A 186 -2.60 -11.16 14.28
CA LEU A 186 -3.35 -11.64 13.12
C LEU A 186 -3.66 -13.13 13.30
N ASP A 187 -4.93 -13.50 13.43
CA ASP A 187 -5.37 -14.89 13.34
C ASP A 187 -5.38 -15.32 11.87
N MET A 188 -4.32 -15.99 11.43
CA MET A 188 -4.14 -16.34 10.02
C MET A 188 -5.19 -17.34 9.52
N ASP A 189 -5.87 -18.06 10.41
CA ASP A 189 -6.99 -18.93 10.03
C ASP A 189 -8.24 -18.12 9.60
N ALA A 190 -8.25 -16.79 9.83
CA ALA A 190 -9.32 -15.90 9.36
C ALA A 190 -9.40 -15.83 7.83
N ILE A 191 -8.26 -15.93 7.14
CA ILE A 191 -8.16 -15.90 5.68
C ILE A 191 -8.99 -17.03 5.07
N HIS A 192 -8.72 -18.27 5.51
CA HIS A 192 -9.47 -19.45 5.05
C HIS A 192 -10.97 -19.30 5.33
N ARG A 193 -11.35 -18.76 6.49
CA ARG A 193 -12.76 -18.55 6.83
C ARG A 193 -13.45 -17.58 5.87
N THR A 194 -12.76 -16.53 5.41
CA THR A 194 -13.31 -15.57 4.44
C THR A 194 -13.29 -16.09 3.00
N GLU A 195 -12.21 -16.77 2.58
CA GLU A 195 -12.09 -17.40 1.26
C GLU A 195 -13.20 -18.43 1.03
N MET A 196 -13.60 -19.19 2.06
CA MET A 196 -14.70 -20.14 1.99
C MET A 196 -16.04 -19.50 1.55
N PHE A 197 -16.26 -18.21 1.83
CA PHE A 197 -17.46 -17.50 1.40
C PHE A 197 -17.30 -16.90 0.01
N ALA A 198 -16.20 -16.19 -0.25
CA ALA A 198 -15.95 -15.51 -1.50
C ALA A 198 -14.45 -15.39 -1.78
N ASP A 199 -13.96 -16.17 -2.75
CA ASP A 199 -12.60 -16.09 -3.30
C ASP A 199 -12.69 -15.73 -4.78
N CYS A 200 -12.33 -14.49 -5.11
CA CYS A 200 -12.51 -13.92 -6.45
C CYS A 200 -11.56 -14.49 -7.51
N THR A 201 -10.50 -15.21 -7.10
CA THR A 201 -9.56 -15.87 -8.02
C THR A 201 -9.66 -17.40 -7.99
N GLY A 202 -10.42 -17.95 -7.04
CA GLY A 202 -10.73 -19.38 -6.94
C GLY A 202 -12.19 -19.68 -7.30
N HIS A 203 -12.96 -20.19 -6.33
CA HIS A 203 -14.29 -20.76 -6.60
C HIS A 203 -15.35 -19.75 -7.07
N TYR A 204 -15.16 -18.46 -6.77
CA TYR A 204 -16.05 -17.40 -7.23
C TYR A 204 -15.62 -16.79 -8.57
N SER A 205 -14.47 -17.22 -9.11
CA SER A 205 -13.96 -16.79 -10.41
C SER A 205 -14.70 -17.46 -11.58
N ARG A 206 -14.61 -16.86 -12.77
CA ARG A 206 -15.22 -17.36 -14.02
C ARG A 206 -14.18 -17.52 -15.13
N PRO A 207 -13.24 -18.47 -14.99
CA PRO A 207 -12.18 -18.70 -15.99
C PRO A 207 -12.75 -19.20 -17.33
N ASP A 208 -13.99 -19.70 -17.35
CA ASP A 208 -14.73 -20.03 -18.56
C ASP A 208 -15.17 -18.79 -19.37
N LEU A 209 -15.22 -17.61 -18.75
CA LEU A 209 -15.58 -16.34 -19.39
C LEU A 209 -14.37 -15.44 -19.66
N MET A 210 -13.47 -15.33 -18.68
CA MET A 210 -12.36 -14.38 -18.72
C MET A 210 -11.14 -14.93 -17.98
N ARG A 211 -9.96 -14.66 -18.53
CA ARG A 211 -8.66 -14.85 -17.87
C ARG A 211 -7.79 -13.62 -18.07
N LEU A 212 -6.96 -13.31 -17.07
CA LEU A 212 -5.89 -12.33 -17.20
C LEU A 212 -4.62 -13.04 -17.70
N VAL A 213 -3.93 -12.45 -18.67
CA VAL A 213 -2.59 -12.86 -19.10
C VAL A 213 -1.64 -11.72 -18.73
N VAL A 214 -0.55 -12.05 -18.05
CA VAL A 214 0.45 -11.10 -17.59
C VAL A 214 1.74 -11.37 -18.30
N ASP A 215 2.28 -10.32 -18.90
CA ASP A 215 3.63 -10.30 -19.45
C ASP A 215 4.62 -10.08 -18.30
N GLY A 216 5.49 -11.07 -18.08
CA GLY A 216 6.44 -11.08 -16.97
C GLY A 216 7.80 -10.47 -17.33
N ASP A 217 8.00 -10.03 -18.57
CA ASP A 217 9.30 -9.57 -19.02
C ASP A 217 9.58 -8.13 -18.58
N ILE A 218 10.82 -7.88 -18.19
CA ILE A 218 11.28 -6.54 -17.79
C ILE A 218 11.20 -5.62 -19.00
N LYS A 219 10.35 -4.59 -18.90
CA LYS A 219 10.20 -3.59 -19.97
C LYS A 219 11.27 -2.51 -19.84
N THR A 220 11.88 -2.16 -20.96
CA THR A 220 12.87 -1.08 -21.03
C THR A 220 12.26 0.17 -21.68
N ALA A 221 12.69 1.35 -21.23
CA ALA A 221 12.16 2.62 -21.74
C ALA A 221 12.49 2.85 -23.23
N VAL A 222 13.54 2.20 -23.75
CA VAL A 222 13.95 2.26 -25.15
C VAL A 222 14.41 0.87 -25.56
N LEU A 223 13.68 0.25 -26.48
CA LEU A 223 14.12 -0.93 -27.20
C LEU A 223 14.93 -0.50 -28.43
N SER A 224 16.11 -1.08 -28.63
CA SER A 224 16.80 -0.91 -29.90
C SER A 224 16.03 -1.67 -31.00
N HIS A 225 16.11 -1.22 -32.25
CA HIS A 225 15.34 -1.83 -33.34
C HIS A 225 15.59 -3.35 -33.48
N GLY A 226 16.82 -3.81 -33.23
CA GLY A 226 17.17 -5.24 -33.27
C GLY A 226 16.68 -6.05 -32.06
N ASP A 227 16.40 -5.41 -30.93
CA ASP A 227 15.83 -6.06 -29.76
C ASP A 227 14.29 -6.17 -29.87
N ALA A 228 13.64 -5.18 -30.50
CA ALA A 228 12.20 -5.21 -30.76
C ALA A 228 11.79 -6.35 -31.72
N GLU A 229 12.64 -6.69 -32.70
CA GLU A 229 12.38 -7.82 -33.60
C GLU A 229 12.51 -9.17 -32.88
N ARG A 230 13.40 -9.29 -31.89
CA ARG A 230 13.55 -10.50 -31.07
C ARG A 230 12.36 -10.73 -30.15
N ASP A 231 11.90 -9.64 -29.50
CA ASP A 231 10.71 -9.63 -28.63
C ASP A 231 9.45 -10.09 -29.40
N ALA A 232 9.31 -9.66 -30.66
CA ALA A 232 8.20 -10.06 -31.52
C ALA A 232 8.26 -11.52 -32.00
N THR A 233 9.45 -12.14 -32.10
CA THR A 233 9.60 -13.51 -32.60
C THR A 233 9.42 -14.59 -31.54
N ASP A 234 9.66 -14.28 -30.26
CA ASP A 234 9.42 -15.22 -29.16
C ASP A 234 7.92 -15.36 -28.84
N ASP A 235 7.08 -14.43 -29.33
CA ASP A 235 5.63 -14.36 -29.11
C ASP A 235 4.81 -15.19 -30.14
N GLU A 236 5.43 -15.74 -31.19
CA GLU A 236 4.73 -16.56 -32.21
C GLU A 236 4.32 -17.97 -31.72
N THR A 237 4.63 -18.36 -30.47
CA THR A 237 4.31 -19.70 -29.96
C THR A 237 2.95 -19.88 -29.28
N ALA A 238 2.08 -18.88 -29.23
CA ALA A 238 0.79 -18.99 -28.54
C ALA A 238 -0.43 -18.65 -29.43
N LEU A 239 -0.60 -19.39 -30.53
CA LEU A 239 -1.91 -19.57 -31.15
C LEU A 239 -2.01 -20.96 -31.76
N VAL A 240 -2.26 -21.95 -30.90
CA VAL A 240 -2.82 -23.25 -31.31
C VAL A 240 -4.13 -23.43 -30.57
N VAL A 241 -5.21 -23.14 -31.31
CA VAL A 241 -6.65 -23.48 -31.16
C VAL A 241 -7.23 -23.47 -29.74
#